data_AF-A0A1F2TR90-F1
#
_entry.id   AF-A0A1F2TR90-F1
#
_cell.length_a   1.000
_cell.length_b   1.000
_cell.length_c   1.000
_cell.angle_alpha   90.00
_cell.angle_beta   90.00
_cell.angle_gamma   90.00
#
_symmetry.space_group_name_H-M   'P 1'
#
loop_
_entity.id
_entity.type
_entity.pdbx_description
1 polymer ?
#
loop_
_entity_poly.entity_id
_entity_poly.type
_entity_poly.pdbx_seq_one_letter_code
_entity_poly.pdbx_strand_id
1 'polypeptide(L)'
;MKILRPLPLAVTRPISLGLLLAWLATMAVLVNKSYLEASSTSLGADLARYGTSAEWRGVYYRGEKIGFTVSQTVPDGDGFQIQEDARLQMSLLGSISHARIRTSARVGGAFALRSFEFSLDPGTGAININGRVDGSRLTLTTTTSSGTRSEERVLSEPPMLALNLPRRLASAGLVTGRRYQWTIFDPATLGDAPIRIGVGSRELQRSMTYGRPIPAFRVEMEFAGLRTTSWITDTGEVLREESPMGLISVAESPRTARVMAVSDRGRTDLLESAAIVPTMRQRIDQPRDVRLMRIRLDGADLSSPDLQGVGQRLDGNVLEIVDPQQLKPGPADPDRTRYLRPEPLIESDAPEIVKESEAAVRHVVGSRARAEALTRYVNALLEKKPTISLPSAREVLRTKVGDCNEHTALYVAMARAAGIPARIAVGLVLVRGAFYYHAWPEVYLDEPDGRGLWLPVDPTLNEFPADGTHLRLARGGLDKQAAILPLVGRLKMTVLDVQLAPNSIPILAGRPVMDRTPLSIALPARAGNCWTLTEPSRRR
;
A
#
# COMPACT_ATOMS: atom_id res chain seq x y z
N MET A 1 -39.35 -14.92 -47.58
CA MET A 1 -40.16 -15.64 -46.56
C MET A 1 -40.10 -14.86 -45.25
N LYS A 2 -41.21 -14.24 -44.82
CA LYS A 2 -41.34 -13.63 -43.49
C LYS A 2 -41.61 -14.75 -42.49
N ILE A 3 -40.56 -15.26 -41.85
CA ILE A 3 -40.66 -16.36 -40.90
C ILE A 3 -40.80 -15.75 -39.50
N LEU A 4 -41.96 -16.01 -38.88
CA LEU A 4 -42.42 -15.63 -37.53
C LEU A 4 -43.26 -14.34 -37.44
N ARG A 5 -44.58 -14.53 -37.20
CA ARG A 5 -45.48 -13.49 -36.70
C ARG A 5 -45.16 -13.22 -35.21
N PRO A 6 -45.06 -11.96 -34.76
CA PRO A 6 -44.82 -11.67 -33.35
C PRO A 6 -45.99 -12.18 -32.50
N LEU A 7 -45.66 -12.87 -31.40
CA LEU A 7 -46.65 -13.39 -30.45
C LEU A 7 -47.39 -12.22 -29.76
N PRO A 8 -48.67 -12.41 -29.38
CA PRO A 8 -49.46 -11.36 -28.74
C PRO A 8 -48.82 -10.87 -27.43
N LEU A 9 -48.91 -9.57 -27.16
CA LEU A 9 -48.40 -8.94 -25.93
C LEU A 9 -48.96 -9.57 -24.64
N ALA A 10 -50.17 -10.13 -24.69
CA ALA A 10 -50.78 -10.85 -23.58
C ALA A 10 -50.06 -12.16 -23.22
N VAL A 11 -49.33 -12.76 -24.16
CA VAL A 11 -48.56 -14.00 -23.97
C VAL A 11 -47.08 -13.69 -23.68
N THR A 12 -46.51 -12.70 -24.36
CA THR A 12 -45.08 -12.38 -24.22
C THR A 12 -44.74 -11.65 -22.92
N ARG A 13 -45.64 -10.81 -22.37
CA ARG A 13 -45.43 -10.10 -21.11
C ARG A 13 -45.30 -11.01 -19.88
N PRO A 14 -46.21 -11.96 -19.62
CA PRO A 14 -46.07 -12.85 -18.46
C PRO A 14 -44.85 -13.77 -18.59
N ILE A 15 -44.52 -14.23 -19.80
CA ILE A 15 -43.31 -15.04 -20.04
C ILE A 15 -42.04 -14.22 -19.78
N SER A 16 -41.98 -12.98 -20.27
CA SER A 16 -40.83 -12.09 -20.04
C SER A 16 -40.66 -11.73 -18.56
N LEU A 17 -41.77 -11.49 -17.85
CA LEU A 17 -41.76 -11.25 -16.41
C LEU A 17 -41.29 -12.49 -15.64
N GLY A 18 -41.76 -13.68 -16.03
CA GLY A 18 -41.31 -14.95 -15.46
C GLY A 18 -39.81 -15.21 -15.69
N LEU A 19 -39.31 -14.92 -16.88
CA LEU A 19 -37.87 -15.01 -17.19
C LEU A 19 -37.04 -14.00 -16.39
N LEU A 20 -37.54 -12.77 -16.22
CA LEU A 20 -36.85 -11.74 -15.45
C LEU A 20 -36.82 -12.08 -13.95
N LEU A 21 -37.90 -12.62 -13.40
CA LEU A 21 -37.96 -13.12 -12.02
C LEU A 21 -37.05 -14.34 -11.80
N ALA A 22 -37.02 -15.27 -12.76
CA ALA A 22 -36.11 -16.41 -12.72
C ALA A 22 -34.63 -15.97 -12.82
N TRP A 23 -34.34 -14.96 -13.63
CA TRP A 23 -33.02 -14.34 -13.71
C TRP A 23 -32.63 -13.62 -12.42
N LEU A 24 -33.55 -12.84 -11.82
CA LEU A 24 -33.32 -12.21 -10.52
C LEU A 24 -33.11 -13.22 -9.40
N ALA A 25 -33.89 -14.32 -9.39
CA ALA A 25 -33.74 -15.40 -8.42
C ALA A 25 -32.40 -16.13 -8.59
N THR A 26 -31.99 -16.44 -9.83
CA THR A 26 -30.68 -17.06 -10.09
C THR A 26 -29.53 -16.11 -9.76
N MET A 27 -29.64 -14.81 -10.03
CA MET A 27 -28.66 -13.80 -9.58
C MET A 27 -28.62 -13.69 -8.06
N ALA A 28 -29.76 -13.69 -7.37
CA ALA A 28 -29.81 -13.66 -5.91
C ALA A 28 -29.14 -14.91 -5.29
N VAL A 29 -29.41 -16.09 -5.86
CA VAL A 29 -28.74 -17.34 -5.46
C VAL A 29 -27.25 -17.30 -5.77
N LEU A 30 -26.86 -16.80 -6.94
CA LEU A 30 -25.46 -16.67 -7.34
C LEU A 30 -24.72 -15.70 -6.41
N VAL A 31 -25.31 -14.55 -6.09
CA VAL A 31 -24.77 -13.56 -5.14
C VAL A 31 -24.67 -14.17 -3.74
N ASN A 32 -25.70 -14.84 -3.25
CA ASN A 32 -25.66 -15.50 -1.93
C ASN A 32 -24.55 -16.57 -1.87
N LYS A 33 -24.42 -17.39 -2.91
CA LYS A 33 -23.46 -18.49 -2.97
C LYS A 33 -22.02 -18.00 -3.18
N SER A 34 -21.82 -16.97 -4.01
CA SER A 34 -20.49 -16.43 -4.36
C SER A 34 -19.95 -15.41 -3.34
N TYR A 35 -20.80 -14.61 -2.69
CA TYR A 35 -20.36 -13.57 -1.76
C TYR A 35 -20.58 -13.92 -0.29
N LEU A 36 -21.69 -14.55 0.09
CA LEU A 36 -22.04 -14.77 1.50
C LEU A 36 -21.63 -16.15 2.02
N GLU A 37 -21.90 -17.22 1.27
CA GLU A 37 -21.57 -18.60 1.66
C GLU A 37 -20.10 -18.96 1.40
N ALA A 38 -19.53 -18.57 0.26
CA ALA A 38 -18.10 -18.79 -0.02
C ALA A 38 -17.19 -18.07 0.98
N SER A 39 -17.59 -16.88 1.45
CA SER A 39 -16.83 -16.09 2.42
C SER A 39 -16.91 -16.64 3.85
N SER A 40 -18.04 -17.23 4.25
CA SER A 40 -18.23 -17.79 5.61
C SER A 40 -17.76 -19.24 5.73
N THR A 41 -17.95 -20.05 4.69
CA THR A 41 -17.54 -21.48 4.68
C THR A 41 -16.03 -21.64 4.50
N SER A 42 -15.39 -20.81 3.67
CA SER A 42 -13.91 -20.79 3.58
C SER A 42 -13.26 -20.27 4.87
N LEU A 43 -13.87 -19.28 5.52
CA LEU A 43 -13.38 -18.73 6.79
C LEU A 43 -13.43 -19.77 7.92
N GLY A 44 -14.49 -20.58 7.99
CA GLY A 44 -14.59 -21.67 8.97
C GLY A 44 -13.49 -22.74 8.77
N ALA A 45 -13.24 -23.14 7.52
CA ALA A 45 -12.22 -24.14 7.20
C ALA A 45 -10.78 -23.61 7.38
N ASP A 46 -10.50 -22.38 6.94
CA ASP A 46 -9.17 -21.75 7.07
C ASP A 46 -8.77 -21.53 8.53
N LEU A 47 -9.76 -21.23 9.38
CA LEU A 47 -9.56 -20.95 10.80
C LEU A 47 -9.68 -22.20 11.70
N ALA A 48 -10.16 -23.34 11.18
CA ALA A 48 -10.34 -24.57 11.95
C ALA A 48 -9.02 -25.14 12.50
N ARG A 49 -7.88 -24.79 11.88
CA ARG A 49 -6.53 -25.16 12.35
C ARG A 49 -6.09 -24.47 13.64
N TYR A 50 -6.79 -23.42 14.06
CA TYR A 50 -6.43 -22.66 15.25
C TYR A 50 -7.04 -23.32 16.49
N GLY A 51 -6.16 -23.77 17.39
CA GLY A 51 -6.56 -24.41 18.64
C GLY A 51 -7.10 -23.45 19.69
N THR A 52 -7.40 -23.97 20.88
CA THR A 52 -7.87 -23.17 22.03
C THR A 52 -6.81 -22.19 22.56
N SER A 53 -5.54 -22.42 22.24
CA SER A 53 -4.41 -21.54 22.58
C SER A 53 -4.17 -20.43 21.55
N ALA A 54 -5.03 -20.29 20.53
CA ALA A 54 -4.88 -19.26 19.53
C ALA A 54 -5.15 -17.87 20.11
N GLU A 55 -4.29 -16.93 19.76
CA GLU A 55 -4.34 -15.53 20.19
C GLU A 55 -5.09 -14.73 19.14
N TRP A 56 -6.21 -14.13 19.52
CA TRP A 56 -7.06 -13.35 18.61
C TRP A 56 -6.89 -11.86 18.90
N ARG A 57 -6.72 -11.06 17.85
CA ARG A 57 -6.64 -9.60 17.99
C ARG A 57 -7.54 -8.90 17.00
N GLY A 58 -8.32 -7.94 17.47
CA GLY A 58 -9.05 -7.00 16.61
C GLY A 58 -8.10 -5.92 16.08
N VAL A 59 -8.21 -5.59 14.80
CA VAL A 59 -7.41 -4.55 14.14
C VAL A 59 -8.29 -3.35 13.84
N TYR A 60 -7.85 -2.18 14.26
CA TYR A 60 -8.58 -0.92 14.19
C TYR A 60 -7.73 0.17 13.53
N TYR A 61 -8.38 1.04 12.77
CA TYR A 61 -7.78 2.24 12.21
C TYR A 61 -8.60 3.46 12.63
N ARG A 62 -8.00 4.39 13.39
CA ARG A 62 -8.63 5.61 13.92
C ARG A 62 -9.99 5.36 14.61
N GLY A 63 -10.11 4.21 15.28
CA GLY A 63 -11.31 3.80 16.02
C GLY A 63 -12.28 2.91 15.23
N GLU A 64 -12.13 2.80 13.91
CA GLU A 64 -12.95 1.89 13.09
C GLU A 64 -12.30 0.51 13.01
N LYS A 65 -13.09 -0.55 13.17
CA LYS A 65 -12.57 -1.92 13.04
C LYS A 65 -12.39 -2.25 11.57
N ILE A 66 -11.14 -2.47 11.18
CA ILE A 66 -10.76 -2.82 9.81
C ILE A 66 -10.47 -4.30 9.64
N GLY A 67 -10.44 -5.09 10.72
CA GLY A 67 -10.14 -6.51 10.59
C GLY A 67 -9.82 -7.21 11.89
N PHE A 68 -9.19 -8.37 11.74
CA PHE A 68 -8.62 -9.13 12.85
C PHE A 68 -7.40 -9.92 12.41
N THR A 69 -6.60 -10.33 13.40
CA THR A 69 -5.55 -11.34 13.26
C THR A 69 -5.83 -12.50 14.20
N VAL A 70 -5.40 -13.70 13.82
CA VAL A 70 -5.30 -14.84 14.72
C VAL A 70 -3.92 -15.46 14.56
N SER A 71 -3.27 -15.73 15.68
CA SER A 71 -1.95 -16.36 15.69
C SER A 71 -1.87 -17.54 16.63
N GLN A 72 -1.00 -18.49 16.31
CA GLN A 72 -0.66 -19.60 17.20
C GLN A 72 0.81 -19.96 17.06
N THR A 73 1.42 -20.39 18.18
CA THR A 73 2.76 -20.96 18.21
C THR A 73 2.64 -22.43 18.55
N VAL A 74 3.12 -23.31 17.67
CA VAL A 74 3.09 -24.75 17.87
C VAL A 74 4.52 -25.29 17.94
N PRO A 75 4.82 -26.26 18.83
CA PRO A 75 6.12 -26.94 18.83
C PRO A 75 6.41 -27.60 17.47
N ASP A 76 7.65 -27.49 16.99
CA ASP A 76 8.10 -28.09 15.73
C ASP A 76 9.56 -28.55 15.89
N GLY A 77 9.75 -29.85 16.20
CA GLY A 77 11.07 -30.43 16.44
C GLY A 77 11.83 -29.77 17.61
N ASP A 78 13.00 -29.21 17.33
CA ASP A 78 13.86 -28.45 18.27
C ASP A 78 13.51 -26.95 18.34
N GLY A 79 12.37 -26.56 17.77
CA GLY A 79 11.92 -25.18 17.68
C GLY A 79 10.40 -25.07 17.64
N PHE A 80 9.92 -24.07 16.90
CA PHE A 80 8.50 -23.74 16.84
C PHE A 80 8.09 -23.35 15.42
N GLN A 81 6.83 -23.58 15.10
CA GLN A 81 6.16 -22.95 13.98
C GLN A 81 5.18 -21.90 14.51
N ILE A 82 5.36 -20.66 14.09
CA ILE A 82 4.44 -19.55 14.38
C ILE A 82 3.58 -19.32 13.15
N GLN A 83 2.26 -19.35 13.31
CA GLN A 83 1.30 -19.15 12.24
C GLN A 83 0.43 -17.94 12.57
N GLU A 84 0.14 -17.12 11.58
CA GLU A 84 -0.78 -15.98 11.69
C GLU A 84 -1.62 -15.84 10.42
N ASP A 85 -2.92 -15.60 10.63
CA ASP A 85 -3.87 -15.22 9.59
C ASP A 85 -4.44 -13.85 9.92
N ALA A 86 -4.47 -12.96 8.94
CA ALA A 86 -5.16 -11.67 9.03
C ALA A 86 -6.27 -11.57 7.98
N ARG A 87 -7.37 -10.95 8.38
CA ARG A 87 -8.46 -10.55 7.49
C ARG A 87 -8.68 -9.06 7.66
N LEU A 88 -8.42 -8.30 6.60
CA LEU A 88 -8.55 -6.85 6.58
C LEU A 88 -9.58 -6.42 5.55
N GLN A 89 -10.29 -5.34 5.87
CA GLN A 89 -11.26 -4.65 5.03
C GLN A 89 -11.15 -3.15 5.29
N MET A 90 -10.92 -2.38 4.24
CA MET A 90 -10.75 -0.93 4.34
C MET A 90 -11.38 -0.21 3.15
N SER A 91 -11.73 1.06 3.34
CA SER A 91 -12.19 1.94 2.28
C SER A 91 -11.02 2.68 1.66
N LEU A 92 -10.84 2.52 0.35
CA LEU A 92 -9.82 3.18 -0.47
C LEU A 92 -10.51 3.78 -1.70
N LEU A 93 -10.33 5.08 -1.96
CA LEU A 93 -10.99 5.83 -3.05
C LEU A 93 -12.49 5.52 -3.21
N GLY A 94 -13.23 5.44 -2.09
CA GLY A 94 -14.66 5.14 -2.07
C GLY A 94 -15.05 3.70 -2.41
N SER A 95 -14.07 2.80 -2.56
CA SER A 95 -14.26 1.36 -2.79
C SER A 95 -13.77 0.55 -1.60
N ILE A 96 -14.39 -0.60 -1.36
CA ILE A 96 -14.00 -1.51 -0.28
C ILE A 96 -12.99 -2.50 -0.84
N SER A 97 -11.78 -2.49 -0.27
CA SER A 97 -10.75 -3.48 -0.60
C SER A 97 -10.63 -4.48 0.55
N HIS A 98 -10.54 -5.76 0.18
CA HIS A 98 -10.33 -6.87 1.10
C HIS A 98 -8.91 -7.40 0.94
N ALA A 99 -8.31 -7.83 2.04
CA ALA A 99 -7.04 -8.54 2.00
C ALA A 99 -7.06 -9.73 2.97
N ARG A 100 -6.57 -10.86 2.49
CA ARG A 100 -6.27 -12.03 3.32
C ARG A 100 -4.76 -12.18 3.36
N ILE A 101 -4.21 -12.17 4.57
CA ILE A 101 -2.78 -12.35 4.78
C ILE A 101 -2.60 -13.63 5.58
N ARG A 102 -1.66 -14.46 5.16
CA ARG A 102 -1.22 -15.62 5.93
C ARG A 102 0.29 -15.57 6.05
N THR A 103 0.80 -15.77 7.25
CA THR A 103 2.24 -15.86 7.50
C THR A 103 2.51 -17.06 8.38
N SER A 104 3.52 -17.85 8.03
CA SER A 104 3.98 -19.00 8.78
C SER A 104 5.50 -18.92 8.88
N ALA A 105 6.06 -18.98 10.08
CA ALA A 105 7.49 -18.91 10.31
C ALA A 105 7.95 -20.14 11.10
N ARG A 106 8.97 -20.83 10.60
CA ARG A 106 9.71 -21.84 11.38
C ARG A 106 10.90 -21.19 12.04
N VAL A 107 11.03 -21.40 13.33
CA VAL A 107 12.05 -20.78 14.18
C VAL A 107 12.71 -21.83 15.06
N GLY A 108 13.96 -21.60 15.48
CA GLY A 108 14.62 -22.45 16.47
C GLY A 108 14.10 -22.23 17.91
N GLY A 109 14.60 -22.98 18.88
CA GLY A 109 14.17 -22.87 20.29
C GLY A 109 14.32 -21.48 20.92
N ALA A 110 15.24 -20.65 20.41
CA ALA A 110 15.40 -19.26 20.84
C ALA A 110 14.60 -18.26 19.98
N PHE A 111 13.69 -18.72 19.10
CA PHE A 111 12.90 -17.92 18.15
C PHE A 111 13.71 -17.22 17.04
N ALA A 112 14.91 -17.73 16.71
CA ALA A 112 15.66 -17.30 15.53
C ALA A 112 15.02 -17.87 14.24
N LEU A 113 14.86 -17.03 13.21
CA LEU A 113 14.18 -17.39 11.96
C LEU A 113 14.98 -18.40 11.14
N ARG A 114 14.33 -19.47 10.68
CA ARG A 114 14.93 -20.48 9.76
C ARG A 114 14.28 -20.42 8.38
N SER A 115 12.96 -20.32 8.34
CA SER A 115 12.20 -20.17 7.10
C SER A 115 10.86 -19.52 7.35
N PHE A 116 10.26 -18.97 6.31
CA PHE A 116 8.88 -18.49 6.35
C PHE A 116 8.13 -18.73 5.05
N GLU A 117 6.82 -18.71 5.17
CA GLU A 117 5.86 -18.71 4.07
C GLU A 117 4.91 -17.55 4.31
N PHE A 118 4.76 -16.68 3.32
CA PHE A 118 3.87 -15.54 3.34
C PHE A 118 2.92 -15.64 2.15
N SER A 119 1.65 -15.29 2.36
CA SER A 119 0.65 -15.23 1.32
C SER A 119 -0.21 -13.98 1.48
N LEU A 120 -0.37 -13.21 0.41
CA LEU A 120 -1.26 -12.05 0.33
C LEU A 120 -2.25 -12.28 -0.82
N ASP A 121 -3.54 -12.34 -0.50
CA ASP A 121 -4.63 -12.47 -1.45
C ASP A 121 -5.55 -11.24 -1.38
N PRO A 122 -5.48 -10.32 -2.37
CA PRO A 122 -6.40 -9.20 -2.51
C PRO A 122 -7.80 -9.60 -3.02
N GLY A 123 -8.06 -10.88 -3.27
CA GLY A 123 -9.29 -11.41 -3.84
C GLY A 123 -9.21 -11.71 -5.34
N THR A 124 -8.10 -11.38 -6.01
CA THR A 124 -7.87 -11.63 -7.44
C THR A 124 -6.87 -12.77 -7.71
N GLY A 125 -6.26 -13.31 -6.64
CA GLY A 125 -5.25 -14.36 -6.71
C GLY A 125 -4.16 -14.14 -5.64
N ALA A 126 -3.76 -15.21 -4.96
CA ALA A 126 -2.76 -15.14 -3.92
C ALA A 126 -1.34 -15.00 -4.48
N ILE A 127 -0.55 -14.10 -3.89
CA ILE A 127 0.89 -14.00 -4.09
C ILE A 127 1.56 -14.69 -2.91
N ASN A 128 2.38 -15.70 -3.18
CA ASN A 128 3.06 -16.49 -2.17
C ASN A 128 4.56 -16.18 -2.19
N ILE A 129 5.15 -15.96 -1.02
CA ILE A 129 6.57 -15.71 -0.84
C ILE A 129 7.11 -16.71 0.17
N ASN A 130 8.05 -17.53 -0.26
CA ASN A 130 8.76 -18.47 0.60
C ASN A 130 10.18 -17.96 0.83
N GLY A 131 10.62 -17.90 2.09
CA GLY A 131 11.96 -17.50 2.46
C GLY A 131 12.68 -18.60 3.23
N ARG A 132 13.94 -18.85 2.89
CA ARG A 132 14.86 -19.70 3.67
C ARG A 132 16.07 -18.87 4.11
N VAL A 133 16.41 -18.96 5.39
CA VAL A 133 17.50 -18.23 6.01
C VAL A 133 18.64 -19.19 6.33
N ASP A 134 19.83 -18.88 5.83
CA ASP A 134 21.09 -19.55 6.16
C ASP A 134 22.14 -18.50 6.55
N GLY A 135 22.32 -18.29 7.86
CA GLY A 135 23.08 -17.17 8.37
C GLY A 135 22.48 -15.83 7.92
N SER A 136 23.25 -15.02 7.19
CA SER A 136 22.78 -13.77 6.59
C SER A 136 22.29 -13.91 5.13
N ARG A 137 22.31 -15.13 4.59
CA ARG A 137 21.83 -15.43 3.23
C ARG A 137 20.34 -15.74 3.29
N LEU A 138 19.55 -14.97 2.56
CA LEU A 138 18.11 -15.13 2.42
C LEU A 138 17.79 -15.55 0.98
N THR A 139 17.29 -16.77 0.80
CA THR A 139 16.74 -17.25 -0.47
C THR A 139 15.24 -17.00 -0.48
N LEU A 140 14.76 -16.25 -1.47
CA LEU A 140 13.36 -15.91 -1.65
C LEU A 140 12.82 -16.57 -2.91
N THR A 141 11.63 -17.17 -2.80
CA THR A 141 10.87 -17.68 -3.94
C THR A 141 9.50 -17.03 -3.92
N THR A 142 9.20 -16.21 -4.92
CA THR A 142 7.91 -15.56 -5.11
C THR A 142 7.13 -16.30 -6.19
N THR A 143 5.94 -16.78 -5.85
CA THR A 143 5.02 -17.48 -6.73
C THR A 143 3.73 -16.67 -6.85
N THR A 144 3.41 -16.24 -8.06
CA THR A 144 2.14 -15.63 -8.44
C THR A 144 1.36 -16.58 -9.35
N SER A 145 0.13 -16.23 -9.72
CA SER A 145 -0.64 -17.01 -10.70
C SER A 145 0.02 -17.04 -12.09
N SER A 146 0.87 -16.05 -12.37
CA SER A 146 1.60 -15.93 -13.63
C SER A 146 2.90 -16.75 -13.67
N GLY A 147 3.49 -17.11 -12.53
CA GLY A 147 4.69 -17.94 -12.48
C GLY A 147 5.49 -17.81 -11.18
N THR A 148 6.66 -18.44 -11.16
CA THR A 148 7.57 -18.46 -10.00
C THR A 148 8.91 -17.82 -10.35
N ARG A 149 9.44 -16.99 -9.44
CA ARG A 149 10.78 -16.40 -9.53
C ARG A 149 11.51 -16.65 -8.21
N SER A 150 12.79 -16.98 -8.30
CA SER A 150 13.65 -17.09 -7.11
C SER A 150 14.79 -16.08 -7.18
N GLU A 151 15.16 -15.56 -6.02
CA GLU A 151 16.32 -14.70 -5.86
C GLU A 151 17.04 -15.01 -4.56
N GLU A 152 18.27 -14.53 -4.45
CA GLU A 152 19.08 -14.68 -3.27
C GLU A 152 19.63 -13.32 -2.86
N ARG A 153 19.55 -13.03 -1.56
CA ARG A 153 19.99 -11.77 -0.97
C ARG A 153 20.92 -12.04 0.20
N VAL A 154 22.06 -11.35 0.20
CA VAL A 154 22.98 -11.34 1.34
C VAL A 154 22.67 -10.10 2.18
N LEU A 155 22.23 -10.33 3.40
CA LEU A 155 21.91 -9.29 4.37
C LEU A 155 23.11 -8.99 5.27
N SER A 156 23.07 -7.87 5.98
CA SER A 156 24.10 -7.50 6.96
C SER A 156 24.12 -8.45 8.16
N GLU A 157 22.95 -8.97 8.54
CA GLU A 157 22.76 -9.91 9.64
C GLU A 157 21.56 -10.83 9.36
N PRO A 158 21.41 -11.96 10.09
CA PRO A 158 20.24 -12.83 9.96
C PRO A 158 18.94 -12.06 10.22
N PRO A 159 17.96 -12.08 9.30
CA PRO A 159 16.74 -11.30 9.43
C PRO A 159 15.78 -11.92 10.44
N MET A 160 14.89 -11.07 10.98
CA MET A 160 13.72 -11.48 11.74
C MET A 160 12.44 -11.06 11.03
N LEU A 161 11.31 -11.69 11.34
CA LEU A 161 9.99 -11.18 10.98
C LEU A 161 9.36 -10.46 12.17
N ALA A 162 8.41 -9.56 11.90
CA ALA A 162 7.55 -9.00 12.94
C ALA A 162 6.82 -10.09 13.73
N LEU A 163 6.46 -11.18 13.04
CA LEU A 163 5.73 -12.31 13.61
C LEU A 163 6.46 -13.01 14.77
N ASN A 164 7.78 -13.23 14.67
CA ASN A 164 8.54 -13.93 15.71
C ASN A 164 9.19 -12.98 16.73
N LEU A 165 9.09 -11.67 16.54
CA LEU A 165 9.74 -10.68 17.38
C LEU A 165 9.26 -10.70 18.86
N PRO A 166 7.95 -10.72 19.18
CA PRO A 166 7.49 -10.74 20.57
C PRO A 166 8.00 -11.95 21.35
N ARG A 167 7.99 -13.13 20.73
CA ARG A 167 8.48 -14.38 21.34
C ARG A 167 10.00 -14.38 21.52
N ARG A 168 10.74 -13.78 20.58
CA ARG A 168 12.19 -13.59 20.69
C ARG A 168 12.56 -12.64 21.84
N LEU A 169 11.79 -11.58 22.04
CA LEU A 169 12.00 -10.67 23.18
C LEU A 169 11.69 -11.38 24.50
N ALA A 170 10.60 -12.13 24.57
CA ALA A 170 10.22 -12.93 25.73
C ALA A 170 11.26 -14.00 26.08
N SER A 171 11.80 -14.72 25.09
CA SER A 171 12.87 -15.71 25.31
C SER A 171 14.18 -15.09 25.78
N ALA A 172 14.41 -13.81 25.47
CA ALA A 172 15.52 -13.00 26.01
C ALA A 172 15.22 -12.38 27.39
N GLY A 173 14.04 -12.65 27.97
CA GLY A 173 13.65 -12.27 29.33
C GLY A 173 13.02 -10.88 29.49
N LEU A 174 12.79 -10.12 28.41
CA LEU A 174 12.15 -8.78 28.45
C LEU A 174 12.72 -7.86 29.55
N VAL A 175 14.06 -7.74 29.62
CA VAL A 175 14.73 -6.96 30.66
C VAL A 175 14.44 -5.46 30.50
N THR A 176 13.78 -4.85 31.49
CA THR A 176 13.48 -3.41 31.51
C THR A 176 14.75 -2.56 31.36
N GLY A 177 14.67 -1.52 30.54
CA GLY A 177 15.76 -0.62 30.19
C GLY A 177 16.66 -1.13 29.07
N ARG A 178 16.56 -2.42 28.70
CA ARG A 178 17.38 -3.00 27.62
C ARG A 178 16.94 -2.48 26.27
N ARG A 179 17.93 -2.25 25.40
CA ARG A 179 17.73 -1.84 24.01
C ARG A 179 18.29 -2.90 23.07
N TYR A 180 17.61 -3.09 21.94
CA TYR A 180 18.03 -3.98 20.87
C TYR A 180 18.05 -3.23 19.55
N GLN A 181 18.97 -3.62 18.67
CA GLN A 181 19.00 -3.22 17.29
C GLN A 181 19.12 -4.48 16.46
N TRP A 182 18.14 -4.71 15.59
CA TRP A 182 18.03 -5.90 14.74
C TRP A 182 17.54 -5.50 13.36
N THR A 183 17.62 -6.41 12.41
CA THR A 183 17.08 -6.24 11.06
C THR A 183 15.80 -7.05 10.92
N ILE A 184 14.74 -6.38 10.50
CA ILE A 184 13.49 -7.02 10.15
C ILE A 184 13.40 -7.15 8.64
N PHE A 185 12.97 -8.30 8.15
CA PHE A 185 12.55 -8.50 6.77
C PHE A 185 11.03 -8.51 6.75
N ASP A 186 10.43 -7.70 5.88
CA ASP A 186 8.99 -7.62 5.68
C ASP A 186 8.61 -8.25 4.33
N PRO A 187 7.97 -9.44 4.34
CA PRO A 187 7.52 -10.09 3.11
C PRO A 187 6.48 -9.28 2.33
N ALA A 188 5.73 -8.38 2.98
CA ALA A 188 4.73 -7.54 2.31
C ALA A 188 5.33 -6.37 1.53
N THR A 189 6.61 -6.05 1.76
CA THR A 189 7.35 -5.03 0.99
C THR A 189 8.58 -5.59 0.27
N LEU A 190 8.92 -6.86 0.54
CA LEU A 190 10.16 -7.53 0.11
C LEU A 190 11.44 -6.77 0.52
N GLY A 191 11.32 -5.91 1.52
CA GLY A 191 12.40 -5.07 2.03
C GLY A 191 12.88 -5.51 3.41
N ASP A 192 14.15 -5.22 3.68
CA ASP A 192 14.73 -5.29 5.01
C ASP A 192 15.05 -3.89 5.55
N ALA A 193 14.87 -3.70 6.85
CA ALA A 193 15.22 -2.46 7.52
C ALA A 193 15.65 -2.68 8.97
N PRO A 194 16.56 -1.85 9.50
CA PRO A 194 16.91 -1.89 10.89
C PRO A 194 15.74 -1.42 11.76
N ILE A 195 15.52 -2.11 12.86
CA ILE A 195 14.61 -1.74 13.94
C ILE A 195 15.38 -1.42 15.21
N ARG A 196 14.89 -0.44 15.97
CA ARG A 196 15.38 -0.16 17.32
C ARG A 196 14.27 -0.48 18.30
N ILE A 197 14.59 -1.23 19.35
CA ILE A 197 13.64 -1.68 20.35
C ILE A 197 14.08 -1.20 21.73
N GLY A 198 13.15 -0.62 22.49
CA GLY A 198 13.33 -0.31 23.90
C GLY A 198 12.32 -1.08 24.76
N VAL A 199 12.82 -1.85 25.73
CA VAL A 199 11.96 -2.56 26.68
C VAL A 199 11.71 -1.68 27.91
N GLY A 200 10.47 -1.28 28.13
CA GLY A 200 10.03 -0.47 29.26
C GLY A 200 9.68 -1.30 30.49
N SER A 201 9.03 -0.64 31.46
CA SER A 201 8.47 -1.28 32.65
C SER A 201 7.20 -2.07 32.32
N ARG A 202 6.79 -2.94 33.25
CA ARG A 202 5.49 -3.61 33.20
C ARG A 202 4.35 -2.63 33.49
N GLU A 203 3.29 -2.75 32.73
CA GLU A 203 2.05 -2.00 32.88
C GLU A 203 0.85 -2.97 32.89
N LEU A 204 -0.19 -2.64 33.66
CA LEU A 204 -1.42 -3.42 33.65
C LEU A 204 -2.25 -3.06 32.42
N GLN A 205 -2.37 -4.01 31.49
CA GLN A 205 -3.20 -3.86 30.30
C GLN A 205 -4.52 -4.59 30.45
N ARG A 206 -5.61 -3.95 30.01
CA ARG A 206 -6.91 -4.61 29.93
C ARG A 206 -6.88 -5.61 28.79
N SER A 207 -7.17 -6.87 29.08
CA SER A 207 -7.41 -7.88 28.05
C SER A 207 -8.90 -8.22 27.99
N MET A 208 -9.51 -8.03 26.82
CA MET A 208 -10.88 -8.49 26.60
C MET A 208 -10.96 -10.02 26.51
N THR A 209 -9.83 -10.69 26.23
CA THR A 209 -9.70 -12.14 26.20
C THR A 209 -9.80 -12.73 27.61
N TYR A 210 -9.08 -12.15 28.57
CA TYR A 210 -8.99 -12.70 29.95
C TYR A 210 -9.99 -12.08 30.93
N GLY A 211 -10.66 -10.98 30.56
CA GLY A 211 -11.63 -10.29 31.43
C GLY A 211 -11.02 -9.65 32.68
N ARG A 212 -9.69 -9.59 32.77
CA ARG A 212 -8.92 -9.01 33.88
C ARG A 212 -7.69 -8.26 33.36
N PRO A 213 -7.15 -7.29 34.12
CA PRO A 213 -5.88 -6.68 33.80
C PRO A 213 -4.74 -7.72 33.83
N ILE A 214 -3.89 -7.71 32.81
CA ILE A 214 -2.72 -8.58 32.69
C ILE A 214 -1.46 -7.69 32.68
N PRO A 215 -0.42 -8.02 33.48
CA PRO A 215 0.85 -7.30 33.42
C PRO A 215 1.57 -7.61 32.09
N ALA A 216 2.00 -6.56 31.40
CA ALA A 216 2.75 -6.66 30.15
C ALA A 216 3.82 -5.58 30.07
N PHE A 217 4.97 -5.92 29.49
CA PHE A 217 6.04 -4.96 29.23
C PHE A 217 5.64 -4.01 28.12
N ARG A 218 5.79 -2.71 28.37
CA ARG A 218 5.67 -1.69 27.33
C ARG A 218 6.92 -1.71 26.47
N VAL A 219 6.82 -2.19 25.24
CA VAL A 219 7.91 -2.28 24.27
C VAL A 219 7.70 -1.20 23.22
N GLU A 220 8.71 -0.35 23.04
CA GLU A 220 8.72 0.63 21.97
C GLU A 220 9.59 0.12 20.83
N MET A 221 9.09 0.20 19.60
CA MET A 221 9.82 -0.18 18.40
C MET A 221 9.84 1.00 17.45
N GLU A 222 11.01 1.29 16.89
CA GLU A 222 11.19 2.22 15.78
C GLU A 222 11.52 1.41 14.53
N PHE A 223 10.64 1.47 13.53
CA PHE A 223 10.77 0.80 12.23
C PHE A 223 10.47 1.80 11.12
N ALA A 224 11.38 1.94 10.16
CA ALA A 224 11.22 2.85 9.01
C ALA A 224 10.75 4.26 9.40
N GLY A 225 11.19 4.82 10.55
CA GLY A 225 10.80 6.15 11.06
C GLY A 225 9.46 6.22 11.80
N LEU A 226 8.72 5.11 11.86
CA LEU A 226 7.52 4.95 12.67
C LEU A 226 7.87 4.39 14.05
N ARG A 227 7.34 5.01 15.10
CA ARG A 227 7.48 4.53 16.48
C ARG A 227 6.19 3.85 16.91
N THR A 228 6.17 2.53 17.00
CA THR A 228 5.06 1.77 17.55
C THR A 228 5.29 1.46 19.03
N THR A 229 4.19 1.24 19.76
CA THR A 229 4.23 0.77 21.14
C THR A 229 3.40 -0.50 21.25
N SER A 230 3.99 -1.56 21.79
CA SER A 230 3.35 -2.85 21.98
C SER A 230 3.43 -3.25 23.45
N TRP A 231 2.41 -3.90 23.97
CA TRP A 231 2.38 -4.43 25.34
C TRP A 231 2.46 -5.95 25.30
N ILE A 232 3.60 -6.47 25.71
CA ILE A 232 3.99 -7.87 25.52
C ILE A 232 4.08 -8.59 26.88
N THR A 233 3.41 -9.73 27.03
CA THR A 233 3.46 -10.54 28.26
C THR A 233 4.80 -11.27 28.39
N ASP A 234 5.05 -11.86 29.56
CA ASP A 234 6.25 -12.67 29.82
C ASP A 234 6.40 -13.87 28.88
N THR A 235 5.30 -14.34 28.28
CA THR A 235 5.31 -15.43 27.30
C THR A 235 5.49 -14.95 25.87
N GLY A 236 5.41 -13.64 25.62
CA GLY A 236 5.48 -13.04 24.28
C GLY A 236 4.13 -12.87 23.58
N GLU A 237 3.01 -12.98 24.30
CA GLU A 237 1.68 -12.60 23.78
C GLU A 237 1.57 -11.08 23.69
N VAL A 238 1.05 -10.56 22.57
CA VAL A 238 0.82 -9.13 22.37
C VAL A 238 -0.61 -8.77 22.74
N LEU A 239 -0.78 -8.07 23.88
CA LEU A 239 -2.11 -7.68 24.37
C LEU A 239 -2.67 -6.46 23.65
N ARG A 240 -1.78 -5.54 23.26
CA ARG A 240 -2.12 -4.30 22.57
C ARG A 240 -0.92 -3.84 21.77
N GLU A 241 -1.17 -3.22 20.63
CA GLU A 241 -0.17 -2.54 19.81
C GLU A 241 -0.78 -1.29 19.20
N GLU A 242 0.01 -0.21 19.13
CA GLU A 242 -0.41 1.08 18.63
C GLU A 242 0.64 1.70 17.72
N SER A 243 0.18 2.33 16.65
CA SER A 243 1.01 3.12 15.75
C SER A 243 0.60 4.60 15.74
N PRO A 244 1.53 5.53 15.45
CA PRO A 244 1.22 6.96 15.34
C PRO A 244 0.24 7.29 14.21
N MET A 245 0.07 6.36 13.26
CA MET A 245 -0.86 6.50 12.14
C MET A 245 -2.32 6.21 12.53
N GLY A 246 -2.56 5.81 13.78
CA GLY A 246 -3.89 5.45 14.28
C GLY A 246 -4.26 3.98 14.09
N LEU A 247 -3.31 3.12 13.70
CA LEU A 247 -3.50 1.68 13.69
C LEU A 247 -3.37 1.14 15.12
N ILE A 248 -4.35 0.36 15.55
CA ILE A 248 -4.38 -0.27 16.87
C ILE A 248 -4.73 -1.75 16.70
N SER A 249 -3.99 -2.63 17.36
CA SER A 249 -4.31 -4.04 17.50
C SER A 249 -4.55 -4.35 18.96
N VAL A 250 -5.63 -5.05 19.31
CA VAL A 250 -5.99 -5.36 20.70
C VAL A 250 -6.39 -6.82 20.84
N ALA A 251 -5.89 -7.50 21.87
CA ALA A 251 -6.30 -8.85 22.21
C ALA A 251 -7.79 -8.91 22.56
N GLU A 252 -8.51 -9.77 21.85
CA GLU A 252 -9.96 -9.93 21.91
C GLU A 252 -10.36 -11.40 22.02
N SER A 253 -11.59 -11.64 22.47
CA SER A 253 -12.18 -12.98 22.36
C SER A 253 -12.35 -13.36 20.88
N PRO A 254 -12.29 -14.66 20.51
CA PRO A 254 -12.49 -15.10 19.13
C PRO A 254 -13.81 -14.59 18.53
N ARG A 255 -14.87 -14.54 19.34
CA ARG A 255 -16.18 -14.03 18.93
C ARG A 255 -16.11 -12.54 18.60
N THR A 256 -15.52 -11.73 19.48
CA THR A 256 -15.41 -10.28 19.27
C THR A 256 -14.51 -9.95 18.08
N ALA A 257 -13.36 -10.63 17.97
CA ALA A 257 -12.39 -10.41 16.90
C ALA A 257 -13.00 -10.63 15.51
N ARG A 258 -13.75 -11.73 15.32
CA ARG A 258 -14.34 -12.09 14.04
C ARG A 258 -15.53 -11.22 13.60
N VAL A 259 -16.13 -10.46 14.53
CA VAL A 259 -17.18 -9.50 14.17
C VAL A 259 -16.52 -8.35 13.43
N MET A 260 -16.70 -8.33 12.10
CA MET A 260 -16.36 -7.17 11.27
C MET A 260 -17.37 -6.06 11.57
N ALA A 261 -16.91 -4.82 11.71
CA ALA A 261 -17.82 -3.70 11.86
C ALA A 261 -18.61 -3.53 10.55
N VAL A 262 -19.90 -3.88 10.58
CA VAL A 262 -20.90 -3.45 9.59
C VAL A 262 -21.41 -2.08 10.04
N SER A 263 -20.57 -1.05 9.94
CA SER A 263 -21.05 0.32 10.08
C SER A 263 -21.11 0.97 8.70
N ASP A 264 -22.32 1.04 8.14
CA ASP A 264 -22.66 1.86 6.96
C ASP A 264 -22.48 3.37 7.20
N ARG A 265 -22.19 3.77 8.45
CA ARG A 265 -21.91 5.17 8.81
C ARG A 265 -20.43 5.32 9.11
N GLY A 266 -19.74 6.14 8.32
CA GLY A 266 -18.51 6.80 8.76
C GLY A 266 -17.19 6.25 8.25
N ARG A 267 -17.18 5.29 7.31
CA ARG A 267 -15.94 4.73 6.77
C ARG A 267 -14.98 5.83 6.34
N THR A 268 -13.90 5.98 7.10
CA THR A 268 -12.85 6.95 6.78
C THR A 268 -12.05 6.38 5.61
N ASP A 269 -12.06 7.08 4.47
CA ASP A 269 -11.22 6.69 3.34
C ASP A 269 -9.75 6.85 3.73
N LEU A 270 -9.00 5.75 3.74
CA LEU A 270 -7.63 5.75 4.25
C LEU A 270 -6.73 6.66 3.42
N LEU A 271 -6.93 6.71 2.09
CA LEU A 271 -6.14 7.53 1.18
C LEU A 271 -6.48 9.01 1.32
N GLU A 272 -7.75 9.36 1.49
CA GLU A 272 -8.12 10.75 1.80
C GLU A 272 -7.60 11.19 3.17
N SER A 273 -7.59 10.30 4.15
CA SER A 273 -7.11 10.61 5.50
C SER A 273 -5.59 10.83 5.59
N ALA A 274 -4.86 10.34 4.58
CA ALA A 274 -3.42 10.49 4.42
C ALA A 274 -3.05 11.67 3.48
N ALA A 275 -4.03 12.32 2.85
CA ALA A 275 -3.80 13.42 1.95
C ALA A 275 -3.28 14.67 2.68
N ILE A 276 -2.38 15.40 2.02
CA ILE A 276 -1.77 16.61 2.54
C ILE A 276 -2.46 17.80 1.88
N VAL A 277 -3.24 18.54 2.67
CA VAL A 277 -3.87 19.78 2.19
C VAL A 277 -2.83 20.91 2.29
N PRO A 278 -2.35 21.47 1.17
CA PRO A 278 -1.33 22.51 1.21
C PRO A 278 -1.92 23.84 1.65
N THR A 279 -1.12 24.63 2.37
CA THR A 279 -1.40 26.06 2.53
C THR A 279 -0.93 26.80 1.28
N MET A 280 -1.84 27.42 0.53
CA MET A 280 -1.51 28.10 -0.73
C MET A 280 -2.27 29.43 -0.86
N ARG A 281 -1.59 30.46 -1.39
CA ARG A 281 -2.20 31.77 -1.69
C ARG A 281 -2.95 31.75 -3.02
N GLN A 282 -2.36 31.11 -4.03
CA GLN A 282 -2.94 30.91 -5.34
C GLN A 282 -3.39 29.44 -5.46
N ARG A 283 -4.66 29.24 -5.84
CA ARG A 283 -5.20 27.91 -6.07
C ARG A 283 -4.67 27.36 -7.40
N ILE A 284 -4.33 26.08 -7.41
CA ILE A 284 -3.98 25.34 -8.63
C ILE A 284 -5.23 24.58 -9.07
N ASP A 285 -5.85 25.02 -10.16
CA ASP A 285 -7.04 24.39 -10.73
C ASP A 285 -6.70 23.26 -11.70
N GLN A 286 -5.69 23.50 -12.54
CA GLN A 286 -5.18 22.54 -13.51
C GLN A 286 -3.70 22.27 -13.21
N PRO A 287 -3.36 21.10 -12.62
CA PRO A 287 -1.98 20.73 -12.36
C PRO A 287 -1.05 20.82 -13.58
N ARG A 288 -1.59 20.49 -14.77
CA ARG A 288 -0.85 20.55 -16.06
C ARG A 288 -0.44 21.95 -16.50
N ASP A 289 -1.02 22.99 -15.89
CA ASP A 289 -0.66 24.38 -16.18
C ASP A 289 0.54 24.86 -15.37
N VAL A 290 0.95 24.12 -14.33
CA VAL A 290 2.07 24.50 -13.46
C VAL A 290 3.38 24.37 -14.21
N ARG A 291 4.11 25.49 -14.34
CA ARG A 291 5.43 25.59 -14.98
C ARG A 291 6.57 25.56 -13.96
N LEU A 292 6.35 26.19 -12.81
CA LEU A 292 7.25 26.19 -11.68
C LEU A 292 6.43 26.19 -10.40
N MET A 293 6.84 25.42 -9.40
CA MET A 293 6.24 25.43 -8.08
C MET A 293 7.32 25.41 -7.01
N ARG A 294 7.21 26.31 -6.03
CA ARG A 294 8.09 26.35 -4.85
C ARG A 294 7.29 26.00 -3.61
N ILE A 295 7.71 24.96 -2.91
CA ILE A 295 7.03 24.39 -1.76
C ILE A 295 7.95 24.39 -0.56
N ARG A 296 7.49 24.90 0.58
CA ARG A 296 8.12 24.61 1.87
C ARG A 296 7.55 23.32 2.47
N LEU A 297 8.44 22.42 2.85
CA LEU A 297 8.12 21.15 3.50
C LEU A 297 8.57 21.21 4.97
N ASP A 298 7.65 20.96 5.90
CA ASP A 298 7.93 20.95 7.34
C ASP A 298 7.48 19.62 7.96
N GLY A 299 8.17 19.15 9.01
CA GLY A 299 7.79 17.93 9.74
C GLY A 299 8.23 16.61 9.08
N ALA A 300 9.18 16.66 8.16
CA ALA A 300 9.76 15.52 7.46
C ALA A 300 11.29 15.55 7.49
N ASP A 301 11.91 14.37 7.41
CA ASP A 301 13.33 14.27 7.11
C ASP A 301 13.54 14.52 5.61
N LEU A 302 14.31 15.55 5.29
CA LEU A 302 14.60 16.00 3.92
C LEU A 302 16.04 15.69 3.50
N SER A 303 16.75 14.81 4.23
CA SER A 303 18.14 14.46 3.91
C SER A 303 18.28 13.49 2.72
N SER A 304 17.16 13.00 2.17
CA SER A 304 17.19 11.99 1.11
C SER A 304 17.79 12.57 -0.18
N PRO A 305 18.77 11.90 -0.82
CA PRO A 305 19.30 12.31 -2.12
C PRO A 305 18.23 12.23 -3.22
N ASP A 306 17.18 11.44 -3.01
CA ASP A 306 16.03 11.41 -3.90
C ASP A 306 15.21 12.70 -3.87
N LEU A 307 15.48 13.68 -3.00
CA LEU A 307 14.82 14.98 -3.15
C LEU A 307 15.45 15.87 -4.24
N GLN A 308 16.47 15.39 -4.96
CA GLN A 308 17.19 16.12 -6.01
C GLN A 308 17.09 15.46 -7.40
N GLY A 309 17.07 16.30 -8.44
CA GLY A 309 17.11 15.90 -9.85
C GLY A 309 15.74 15.67 -10.48
N VAL A 310 15.72 15.53 -11.81
CA VAL A 310 14.49 15.33 -12.62
C VAL A 310 13.51 16.49 -12.46
N GLY A 311 13.99 17.72 -12.68
CA GLY A 311 13.18 18.94 -12.51
C GLY A 311 12.93 19.35 -11.06
N GLN A 312 13.43 18.59 -10.09
CA GLN A 312 13.30 18.88 -8.67
C GLN A 312 14.62 19.36 -8.07
N ARG A 313 14.57 20.43 -7.28
CA ARG A 313 15.72 20.96 -6.52
C ARG A 313 15.31 21.31 -5.09
N LEU A 314 15.98 20.71 -4.11
CA LEU A 314 15.81 21.05 -2.70
C LEU A 314 16.89 22.04 -2.23
N ASP A 315 16.48 23.13 -1.60
CA ASP A 315 17.34 24.10 -0.91
C ASP A 315 16.81 24.33 0.51
N GLY A 316 17.55 23.82 1.51
CA GLY A 316 17.08 23.74 2.89
C GLY A 316 15.79 22.93 3.02
N ASN A 317 14.67 23.59 3.33
CA ASN A 317 13.34 22.99 3.37
C ASN A 317 12.40 23.46 2.24
N VAL A 318 12.95 24.16 1.23
CA VAL A 318 12.21 24.64 0.08
C VAL A 318 12.53 23.77 -1.13
N LEU A 319 11.50 23.10 -1.64
CA LEU A 319 11.55 22.29 -2.84
C LEU A 319 11.03 23.11 -4.03
N GLU A 320 11.84 23.20 -5.07
CA GLU A 320 11.45 23.76 -6.36
C GLU A 320 11.22 22.63 -7.36
N ILE A 321 10.07 22.66 -8.03
CA ILE A 321 9.67 21.70 -9.06
C ILE A 321 9.44 22.47 -10.35
N VAL A 322 10.16 22.07 -11.40
CA VAL A 322 10.03 22.58 -12.76
C VAL A 322 9.22 21.59 -13.58
N ASP A 323 8.33 22.12 -14.41
CA ASP A 323 7.54 21.35 -15.36
C ASP A 323 8.43 20.41 -16.22
N PRO A 324 8.14 19.11 -16.22
CA PRO A 324 8.84 18.11 -17.03
C PRO A 324 8.93 18.41 -18.53
N GLN A 325 8.00 19.21 -19.08
CA GLN A 325 8.06 19.65 -20.48
C GLN A 325 9.24 20.59 -20.79
N GLN A 326 9.80 21.25 -19.77
CA GLN A 326 10.90 22.21 -19.91
C GLN A 326 12.27 21.60 -19.60
N LEU A 327 12.32 20.31 -19.24
CA LEU A 327 13.57 19.61 -18.96
C LEU A 327 14.47 19.57 -20.20
N LYS A 328 15.75 19.83 -19.98
CA LYS A 328 16.77 19.81 -21.01
C LYS A 328 17.67 18.58 -20.85
N PRO A 329 18.03 17.89 -21.95
CA PRO A 329 19.01 16.82 -21.91
C PRO A 329 20.36 17.29 -21.36
N GLY A 330 20.89 16.53 -20.41
CA GLY A 330 22.22 16.70 -19.81
C GLY A 330 23.18 15.58 -20.22
N PRO A 331 24.37 15.50 -19.59
CA PRO A 331 25.27 14.36 -19.75
C PRO A 331 24.55 13.04 -19.48
N ALA A 332 24.88 12.00 -20.24
CA ALA A 332 24.18 10.74 -20.09
C ALA A 332 24.39 10.11 -18.72
N ASP A 333 23.32 9.58 -18.14
CA ASP A 333 23.41 8.86 -16.87
C ASP A 333 24.20 7.55 -17.08
N PRO A 334 25.35 7.36 -16.40
CA PRO A 334 26.17 6.16 -16.56
C PRO A 334 25.44 4.89 -16.10
N ASP A 335 24.52 5.02 -15.13
CA ASP A 335 23.80 3.89 -14.52
C ASP A 335 22.50 3.55 -15.25
N ARG A 336 22.13 4.28 -16.32
CA ARG A 336 20.86 4.08 -17.03
C ARG A 336 20.63 2.62 -17.46
N THR A 337 21.68 1.93 -17.90
CA THR A 337 21.57 0.54 -18.39
C THR A 337 21.18 -0.46 -17.29
N ARG A 338 21.42 -0.15 -16.01
CA ARG A 338 20.92 -0.95 -14.88
C ARG A 338 19.40 -1.02 -14.89
N TYR A 339 18.74 0.07 -15.26
CA TYR A 339 17.28 0.19 -15.31
C TYR A 339 16.65 -0.44 -16.54
N LEU A 340 17.37 -1.31 -17.26
CA LEU A 340 16.83 -2.23 -18.26
C LEU A 340 16.62 -3.65 -17.70
N ARG A 341 17.26 -3.97 -16.57
CA ARG A 341 17.23 -5.32 -16.00
C ARG A 341 15.88 -5.61 -15.34
N PRO A 342 15.40 -6.86 -15.39
CA PRO A 342 14.26 -7.28 -14.59
C PRO A 342 14.63 -7.28 -13.10
N GLU A 343 13.66 -7.02 -12.24
CA GLU A 343 13.79 -7.08 -10.79
C GLU A 343 12.49 -7.61 -10.16
N PRO A 344 12.45 -7.95 -8.85
CA PRO A 344 11.21 -8.42 -8.22
C PRO A 344 10.03 -7.49 -8.51
N LEU A 345 8.89 -8.08 -8.90
CA LEU A 345 7.65 -7.39 -9.30
C LEU A 345 7.73 -6.58 -10.61
N ILE A 346 8.90 -6.51 -11.25
CA ILE A 346 9.13 -5.87 -12.56
C ILE A 346 9.75 -6.92 -13.50
N GLU A 347 8.94 -7.91 -13.87
CA GLU A 347 9.38 -9.06 -14.66
C GLU A 347 9.44 -8.71 -16.16
N SER A 348 10.26 -7.73 -16.52
CA SER A 348 10.42 -7.23 -17.90
C SER A 348 10.95 -8.27 -18.90
N ASP A 349 11.48 -9.39 -18.41
CA ASP A 349 11.95 -10.55 -19.17
C ASP A 349 10.85 -11.59 -19.44
N ALA A 350 9.66 -11.43 -18.86
CA ALA A 350 8.57 -12.38 -19.04
C ALA A 350 8.03 -12.33 -20.50
N PRO A 351 7.86 -13.48 -21.18
CA PRO A 351 7.43 -13.52 -22.58
C PRO A 351 6.13 -12.77 -22.87
N GLU A 352 5.16 -12.81 -21.94
CA GLU A 352 3.91 -12.07 -22.07
C GLU A 352 4.09 -10.55 -21.96
N ILE A 353 5.02 -10.07 -21.11
CA ILE A 353 5.33 -8.65 -20.98
C ILE A 353 6.06 -8.15 -22.22
N VAL A 354 7.02 -8.92 -22.72
CA VAL A 354 7.74 -8.62 -23.97
C VAL A 354 6.77 -8.53 -25.14
N LYS A 355 5.90 -9.53 -25.29
CA LYS A 355 4.89 -9.55 -26.36
C LYS A 355 3.92 -8.36 -26.27
N GLU A 356 3.43 -8.03 -25.08
CA GLU A 356 2.52 -6.90 -24.89
C GLU A 356 3.23 -5.56 -25.17
N SER A 357 4.48 -5.42 -24.73
CA SER A 357 5.29 -4.23 -24.99
C SER A 357 5.53 -4.03 -26.48
N GLU A 358 5.93 -5.08 -27.20
CA GLU A 358 6.08 -5.06 -28.66
C GLU A 358 4.78 -4.69 -29.38
N ALA A 359 3.62 -5.15 -28.89
CA ALA A 359 2.32 -4.78 -29.44
C ALA A 359 2.03 -3.28 -29.24
N ALA A 360 2.34 -2.74 -28.06
CA ALA A 360 2.14 -1.33 -27.74
C ALA A 360 3.01 -0.37 -28.58
N VAL A 361 4.21 -0.81 -29.00
CA VAL A 361 5.19 0.05 -29.72
C VAL A 361 5.43 -0.31 -31.19
N ARG A 362 4.70 -1.28 -31.76
CA ARG A 362 4.94 -1.90 -33.08
C ARG A 362 5.16 -0.93 -34.24
N HIS A 363 4.52 0.23 -34.22
CA HIS A 363 4.59 1.24 -35.29
C HIS A 363 5.14 2.59 -34.82
N VAL A 364 5.86 2.58 -33.70
CA VAL A 364 6.35 3.80 -33.05
C VAL A 364 7.87 3.83 -33.08
N VAL A 365 8.42 4.91 -33.65
CA VAL A 365 9.87 5.11 -33.81
C VAL A 365 10.35 6.18 -32.82
N GLY A 366 11.49 5.93 -32.19
CA GLY A 366 12.11 6.84 -31.23
C GLY A 366 11.65 6.60 -29.79
N SER A 367 12.59 6.66 -28.84
CA SER A 367 12.35 6.33 -27.43
C SER A 367 11.27 7.20 -26.80
N ARG A 368 11.23 8.51 -27.13
CA ARG A 368 10.22 9.44 -26.61
C ARG A 368 8.80 9.05 -27.06
N ALA A 369 8.62 8.82 -28.37
CA ALA A 369 7.32 8.45 -28.90
C ALA A 369 6.86 7.08 -28.37
N ARG A 370 7.78 6.12 -28.22
CA ARG A 370 7.49 4.81 -27.61
C ARG A 370 7.08 4.94 -26.15
N ALA A 371 7.77 5.77 -25.38
CA ALA A 371 7.42 6.04 -23.98
C ALA A 371 6.03 6.69 -23.85
N GLU A 372 5.67 7.61 -24.75
CA GLU A 372 4.33 8.17 -24.80
C GLU A 372 3.28 7.11 -25.17
N ALA A 373 3.52 6.32 -26.21
CA ALA A 373 2.62 5.27 -26.64
C ALA A 373 2.35 4.27 -25.51
N LEU A 374 3.38 3.84 -24.78
CA LEU A 374 3.26 3.00 -23.59
C LEU A 374 2.41 3.67 -22.50
N THR A 375 2.53 4.99 -22.32
CA THR A 375 1.78 5.73 -21.28
C THR A 375 0.29 5.65 -21.56
N ARG A 376 -0.09 5.92 -22.82
CA ARG A 376 -1.48 5.83 -23.27
C ARG A 376 -1.99 4.40 -23.25
N TYR A 377 -1.16 3.45 -23.66
CA TYR A 377 -1.51 2.04 -23.76
C TYR A 377 -1.81 1.45 -22.38
N VAL A 378 -0.92 1.62 -21.41
CA VAL A 378 -1.11 1.11 -20.04
C VAL A 378 -2.33 1.76 -19.39
N ASN A 379 -2.53 3.06 -19.57
CA ASN A 379 -3.72 3.75 -19.07
C ASN A 379 -5.03 3.15 -19.61
N ALA A 380 -5.06 2.83 -20.92
CA ALA A 380 -6.23 2.26 -21.56
C ALA A 380 -6.41 0.77 -21.25
N LEU A 381 -5.33 0.06 -20.93
CA LEU A 381 -5.34 -1.37 -20.65
C LEU A 381 -5.88 -1.70 -19.25
N LEU A 382 -5.64 -0.83 -18.27
CA LEU A 382 -5.93 -1.09 -16.87
C LEU A 382 -7.21 -0.38 -16.39
N GLU A 383 -8.06 -1.11 -15.67
CA GLU A 383 -9.15 -0.52 -14.90
C GLU A 383 -8.61 0.01 -13.56
N LYS A 384 -8.81 1.30 -13.30
CA LYS A 384 -8.37 1.95 -12.06
C LYS A 384 -9.23 1.52 -10.87
N LYS A 385 -8.73 0.61 -10.05
CA LYS A 385 -9.35 0.16 -8.80
C LYS A 385 -8.31 0.02 -7.69
N PRO A 386 -8.59 0.50 -6.47
CA PRO A 386 -7.71 0.32 -5.32
C PRO A 386 -7.53 -1.16 -4.96
N THR A 387 -6.28 -1.58 -4.84
CA THR A 387 -5.90 -2.98 -4.56
C THR A 387 -4.88 -3.04 -3.44
N ILE A 388 -5.04 -3.99 -2.51
CA ILE A 388 -4.04 -4.26 -1.46
C ILE A 388 -3.21 -5.45 -1.92
N SER A 389 -2.31 -5.21 -2.87
CA SER A 389 -1.55 -6.26 -3.56
C SER A 389 -0.06 -5.96 -3.61
N LEU A 390 0.74 -6.96 -4.00
CA LEU A 390 2.11 -6.71 -4.49
C LEU A 390 1.99 -6.48 -6.01
N PRO A 391 2.46 -5.34 -6.56
CA PRO A 391 2.23 -4.96 -7.95
C PRO A 391 3.17 -5.71 -8.91
N SER A 392 3.04 -7.05 -9.00
CA SER A 392 3.77 -7.85 -9.99
C SER A 392 3.29 -7.50 -11.39
N ALA A 393 4.18 -7.02 -12.27
CA ALA A 393 3.83 -6.60 -13.62
C ALA A 393 3.11 -7.70 -14.41
N ARG A 394 3.51 -8.96 -14.25
CA ARG A 394 2.83 -10.11 -14.90
C ARG A 394 1.41 -10.31 -14.39
N GLU A 395 1.22 -10.20 -13.07
CA GLU A 395 -0.10 -10.33 -12.44
C GLU A 395 -1.02 -9.18 -12.85
N VAL A 396 -0.47 -7.97 -12.95
CA VAL A 396 -1.18 -6.78 -13.43
C VAL A 396 -1.60 -6.94 -14.89
N LEU A 397 -0.72 -7.42 -15.77
CA LEU A 397 -1.06 -7.69 -17.17
C LEU A 397 -2.18 -8.74 -17.31
N ARG A 398 -2.18 -9.75 -16.43
CA ARG A 398 -3.21 -10.81 -16.41
C ARG A 398 -4.56 -10.29 -15.91
N THR A 399 -4.57 -9.56 -14.80
CA THR A 399 -5.79 -9.10 -14.13
C THR A 399 -6.39 -7.85 -14.78
N LYS A 400 -5.53 -7.00 -15.36
CA LYS A 400 -5.87 -5.70 -15.98
C LYS A 400 -6.56 -4.73 -15.01
N VAL A 401 -6.26 -4.84 -13.72
CA VAL A 401 -6.86 -4.04 -12.65
C VAL A 401 -5.76 -3.59 -11.70
N GLY A 402 -5.83 -2.34 -11.25
CA GLY A 402 -5.00 -1.86 -10.14
C GLY A 402 -4.97 -0.34 -10.00
N ASP A 403 -4.15 0.14 -9.07
CA ASP A 403 -3.99 1.57 -8.78
C ASP A 403 -2.66 2.10 -9.33
N CYS A 404 -2.16 3.22 -8.77
CA CYS A 404 -0.91 3.84 -9.16
C CYS A 404 0.29 2.89 -9.14
N ASN A 405 0.32 1.93 -8.21
CA ASN A 405 1.39 0.96 -8.07
C ASN A 405 1.39 -0.02 -9.23
N GLU A 406 0.24 -0.63 -9.53
CA GLU A 406 0.09 -1.59 -10.62
C GLU A 406 0.34 -0.95 -11.99
N HIS A 407 -0.19 0.26 -12.23
CA HIS A 407 0.08 0.99 -13.48
C HIS A 407 1.57 1.29 -13.66
N THR A 408 2.23 1.72 -12.59
CA THR A 408 3.65 2.06 -12.61
C THR A 408 4.50 0.82 -12.83
N ALA A 409 4.24 -0.27 -12.11
CA ALA A 409 5.00 -1.52 -12.23
C ALA A 409 4.87 -2.12 -13.63
N LEU A 410 3.65 -2.20 -14.18
CA LEU A 410 3.43 -2.71 -15.54
C LEU A 410 4.10 -1.81 -16.59
N TYR A 411 3.94 -0.49 -16.47
CA TYR A 411 4.60 0.43 -17.39
C TYR A 411 6.12 0.27 -17.38
N VAL A 412 6.74 0.22 -16.20
CA VAL A 412 8.20 0.08 -16.08
C VAL A 412 8.64 -1.25 -16.69
N ALA A 413 7.93 -2.35 -16.44
CA ALA A 413 8.27 -3.65 -17.02
C ALA A 413 8.17 -3.63 -18.56
N MET A 414 7.11 -3.05 -19.11
CA MET A 414 6.94 -2.91 -20.57
C MET A 414 7.97 -1.96 -21.19
N ALA A 415 8.28 -0.84 -20.55
CA ALA A 415 9.31 0.09 -21.01
C ALA A 415 10.69 -0.58 -21.06
N ARG A 416 11.07 -1.32 -20.01
CA ARG A 416 12.32 -2.10 -19.98
C ARG A 416 12.36 -3.15 -21.08
N ALA A 417 11.25 -3.86 -21.31
CA ALA A 417 11.13 -4.82 -22.41
C ALA A 417 11.25 -4.17 -23.80
N ALA A 418 10.82 -2.90 -23.95
CA ALA A 418 11.00 -2.12 -25.17
C ALA A 418 12.41 -1.50 -25.33
N GLY A 419 13.33 -1.79 -24.41
CA GLY A 419 14.68 -1.24 -24.40
C GLY A 419 14.78 0.20 -23.88
N ILE A 420 13.76 0.70 -23.16
CA ILE A 420 13.74 2.04 -22.57
C ILE A 420 14.09 1.89 -21.08
N PRO A 421 15.20 2.47 -20.60
CA PRO A 421 15.51 2.42 -19.18
C PRO A 421 14.43 3.13 -18.37
N ALA A 422 13.89 2.44 -17.36
CA ALA A 422 12.77 2.95 -16.59
C ALA A 422 12.89 2.58 -15.10
N ARG A 423 12.49 3.49 -14.22
CA ARG A 423 12.49 3.29 -12.77
C ARG A 423 11.25 3.86 -12.12
N ILE A 424 10.95 3.38 -10.92
CA ILE A 424 9.80 3.83 -10.13
C ILE A 424 10.21 5.05 -9.32
N ALA A 425 9.40 6.10 -9.40
CA ALA A 425 9.40 7.23 -8.51
C ALA A 425 8.14 7.17 -7.63
N VAL A 426 8.29 7.58 -6.37
CA VAL A 426 7.18 7.58 -5.41
C VAL A 426 7.21 8.89 -4.66
N GLY A 427 6.04 9.47 -4.45
CA GLY A 427 5.94 10.81 -3.91
C GLY A 427 4.51 11.29 -3.76
N LEU A 428 4.28 12.55 -4.08
CA LEU A 428 3.01 13.24 -3.93
C LEU A 428 2.59 13.91 -5.24
N VAL A 429 1.30 13.83 -5.56
CA VAL A 429 0.71 14.54 -6.71
C VAL A 429 -0.53 15.32 -6.29
N LEU A 430 -0.75 16.47 -6.91
CA LEU A 430 -1.89 17.32 -6.58
C LEU A 430 -3.15 16.81 -7.28
N VAL A 431 -4.07 16.22 -6.52
CA VAL A 431 -5.38 15.80 -7.04
C VAL A 431 -6.46 16.58 -6.31
N ARG A 432 -7.30 17.27 -7.08
CA ARG A 432 -8.45 18.04 -6.56
C ARG A 432 -8.05 19.08 -5.50
N GLY A 433 -6.80 19.55 -5.41
CA GLY A 433 -6.38 20.55 -4.42
C GLY A 433 -5.83 19.99 -3.09
N ALA A 434 -5.54 18.69 -3.02
CA ALA A 434 -4.73 18.09 -1.97
C ALA A 434 -3.65 17.19 -2.60
N PHE A 435 -2.53 17.03 -1.92
CA PHE A 435 -1.43 16.16 -2.35
C PHE A 435 -1.65 14.76 -1.82
N TYR A 436 -1.78 13.80 -2.73
CA TYR A 436 -1.96 12.37 -2.43
C TYR A 436 -0.69 11.61 -2.73
N TYR A 437 -0.44 10.56 -1.95
CA TYR A 437 0.61 9.61 -2.26
C TYR A 437 0.35 8.96 -3.61
N HIS A 438 1.44 8.83 -4.38
CA HIS A 438 1.37 8.34 -5.74
C HIS A 438 2.71 7.73 -6.16
N ALA A 439 2.63 6.76 -7.07
CA ALA A 439 3.77 6.16 -7.74
C ALA A 439 3.66 6.44 -9.25
N TRP A 440 4.79 6.73 -9.88
CA TRP A 440 4.85 6.96 -11.33
C TRP A 440 6.22 6.51 -11.90
N PRO A 441 6.29 6.20 -13.21
CA PRO A 441 7.56 5.94 -13.89
C PRO A 441 8.40 7.19 -14.17
N GLU A 442 9.72 7.08 -14.01
CA GLU A 442 10.71 7.92 -14.68
C GLU A 442 11.37 7.10 -15.80
N VAL A 443 11.35 7.60 -17.04
CA VAL A 443 11.99 6.96 -18.20
C VAL A 443 13.19 7.74 -18.68
N TYR A 444 14.25 7.04 -19.08
CA TYR A 444 15.41 7.67 -19.66
C TYR A 444 15.24 7.82 -21.17
N LEU A 445 15.42 9.04 -21.67
CA LEU A 445 15.38 9.37 -23.09
C LEU A 445 16.78 9.78 -23.55
N ASP A 446 17.41 8.94 -24.37
CA ASP A 446 18.67 9.27 -25.06
C ASP A 446 18.39 10.25 -26.22
N GLU A 447 19.33 11.17 -26.42
CA GLU A 447 19.39 12.08 -27.58
C GLU A 447 20.51 11.63 -28.54
N PRO A 448 20.40 11.92 -29.85
CA PRO A 448 21.41 11.51 -30.85
C PRO A 448 22.82 12.04 -30.59
N ASP A 449 22.96 13.12 -29.83
CA ASP A 449 24.24 13.76 -29.51
C ASP A 449 24.92 13.17 -28.25
N GLY A 450 24.41 12.05 -27.74
CA GLY A 450 24.96 11.36 -26.56
C GLY A 450 24.53 11.95 -25.22
N ARG A 451 23.62 12.94 -25.22
CA ARG A 451 22.96 13.45 -24.03
C ARG A 451 21.70 12.64 -23.72
N GLY A 452 21.09 12.92 -22.58
CA GLY A 452 19.77 12.40 -22.27
C GLY A 452 19.17 13.00 -21.02
N LEU A 453 17.96 12.57 -20.69
CA LEU A 453 17.27 12.98 -19.48
C LEU A 453 16.34 11.88 -18.97
N TRP A 454 16.15 11.87 -17.66
CA TRP A 454 15.04 11.18 -17.02
C TRP A 454 13.79 12.05 -17.13
N LEU A 455 12.73 11.49 -17.71
CA LEU A 455 11.43 12.14 -17.90
C LEU A 455 10.39 11.42 -17.03
N PRO A 456 9.72 12.11 -16.08
CA PRO A 456 8.59 11.54 -15.37
C PRO A 456 7.38 11.47 -16.31
N VAL A 457 6.67 10.35 -16.26
CA VAL A 457 5.45 10.07 -17.03
C VAL A 457 4.45 9.43 -16.08
N ASP A 458 3.15 9.56 -16.35
CA ASP A 458 2.13 9.00 -15.46
C ASP A 458 1.06 8.21 -16.26
N PRO A 459 1.15 6.87 -16.31
CA PRO A 459 0.13 6.04 -16.94
C PRO A 459 -1.18 5.98 -16.14
N THR A 460 -1.21 6.31 -14.85
CA THR A 460 -2.43 6.32 -14.03
C THR A 460 -3.29 7.56 -14.29
N LEU A 461 -2.65 8.71 -14.48
CA LEU A 461 -3.30 9.98 -14.80
C LEU A 461 -3.35 10.26 -16.31
N ASN A 462 -2.78 9.37 -17.12
CA ASN A 462 -2.66 9.53 -18.57
C ASN A 462 -1.89 10.82 -18.91
N GLU A 463 -0.68 10.99 -18.38
CA GLU A 463 0.15 12.17 -18.58
C GLU A 463 1.51 11.82 -19.19
N PHE A 464 1.81 12.49 -20.30
CA PHE A 464 3.12 12.46 -20.93
C PHE A 464 3.47 13.87 -21.42
N PRO A 465 4.55 14.47 -20.90
CA PRO A 465 5.15 14.20 -19.59
C PRO A 465 4.13 14.31 -18.43
N ALA A 466 4.51 13.83 -17.25
CA ALA A 466 3.80 14.12 -15.99
C ALA A 466 3.75 15.64 -15.73
N ASP A 467 2.74 16.10 -14.99
CA ASP A 467 2.57 17.53 -14.70
C ASP A 467 3.58 18.13 -13.71
N GLY A 468 3.60 19.46 -13.60
CA GLY A 468 4.49 20.21 -12.71
C GLY A 468 4.17 20.13 -11.21
N THR A 469 3.25 19.24 -10.80
CA THR A 469 2.88 19.00 -9.39
C THR A 469 3.40 17.68 -8.83
N HIS A 470 4.08 16.88 -9.63
CA HIS A 470 4.70 15.62 -9.20
C HIS A 470 5.92 15.89 -8.31
N LEU A 471 5.75 15.72 -7.01
CA LEU A 471 6.78 15.88 -5.99
C LEU A 471 7.35 14.52 -5.62
N ARG A 472 8.58 14.22 -6.03
CA ARG A 472 9.24 12.94 -5.74
C ARG A 472 9.83 12.94 -4.34
N LEU A 473 9.57 11.87 -3.59
CA LEU A 473 10.11 11.63 -2.24
C LEU A 473 11.20 10.54 -2.24
N ALA A 474 11.00 9.49 -3.03
CA ALA A 474 11.91 8.35 -3.12
C ALA A 474 11.92 7.75 -4.53
N ARG A 475 12.94 6.96 -4.85
CA ARG A 475 13.00 6.10 -6.04
C ARG A 475 13.21 4.65 -5.64
N GLY A 476 12.49 3.74 -6.30
CA GLY A 476 12.62 2.30 -6.13
C GLY A 476 11.28 1.59 -5.97
N GLY A 477 11.34 0.28 -5.73
CA GLY A 477 10.18 -0.57 -5.56
C GLY A 477 9.46 -0.37 -4.23
N LEU A 478 8.66 -1.36 -3.83
CA LEU A 478 7.87 -1.32 -2.60
C LEU A 478 8.71 -1.10 -1.33
N ASP A 479 9.96 -1.58 -1.30
CA ASP A 479 10.88 -1.37 -0.18
C ASP A 479 11.14 0.12 0.09
N LYS A 480 11.22 0.93 -0.98
CA LYS A 480 11.43 2.37 -0.90
C LYS A 480 10.16 3.15 -0.62
N GLN A 481 8.99 2.56 -0.90
CA GLN A 481 7.71 3.14 -0.52
C GLN A 481 7.53 3.21 1.00
N ALA A 482 8.14 2.30 1.77
CA ALA A 482 8.07 2.36 3.23
C ALA A 482 8.63 3.68 3.81
N ALA A 483 9.53 4.37 3.10
CA ALA A 483 10.06 5.68 3.48
C ALA A 483 8.99 6.78 3.57
N ILE A 484 7.82 6.54 2.98
CA ILE A 484 6.69 7.46 2.98
C ILE A 484 5.92 7.41 4.30
N LEU A 485 5.84 6.25 4.93
CA LEU A 485 4.95 6.04 6.08
C LEU A 485 5.15 7.05 7.23
N PRO A 486 6.37 7.47 7.60
CA PRO A 486 6.58 8.48 8.64
C PRO A 486 6.05 9.87 8.29
N LEU A 487 5.85 10.16 7.01
CA LEU A 487 5.40 11.46 6.53
C LEU A 487 3.88 11.61 6.71
N VAL A 488 3.15 10.50 6.76
CA VAL A 488 1.69 10.47 6.88
C VAL A 488 1.27 11.16 8.18
N GLY A 489 0.50 12.24 8.07
CA GLY A 489 0.01 13.03 9.21
C GLY A 489 1.05 13.94 9.88
N ARG A 490 2.31 13.93 9.46
CA ARG A 490 3.38 14.80 9.99
C ARG A 490 3.83 15.87 8.99
N LEU A 491 3.91 15.50 7.70
CA LEU A 491 4.36 16.40 6.65
C LEU A 491 3.34 17.54 6.46
N LYS A 492 3.82 18.77 6.64
CA LYS A 492 3.08 20.00 6.34
C LYS A 492 3.65 20.62 5.08
N MET A 493 2.76 21.18 4.27
CA MET A 493 3.10 21.74 2.98
C MET A 493 2.61 23.18 2.86
N THR A 494 3.51 24.09 2.50
CA THR A 494 3.16 25.48 2.15
C THR A 494 3.65 25.79 0.74
N VAL A 495 2.73 26.08 -0.18
CA VAL A 495 3.06 26.55 -1.52
C VAL A 495 3.42 28.02 -1.44
N LEU A 496 4.69 28.34 -1.72
CA LEU A 496 5.26 29.68 -1.61
C LEU A 496 5.01 30.51 -2.89
N ASP A 497 5.22 29.87 -4.04
CA ASP A 497 5.12 30.48 -5.35
C ASP A 497 4.71 29.44 -6.39
N VAL A 498 3.90 29.85 -7.37
CA VAL A 498 3.44 29.03 -8.49
C VAL A 498 3.44 29.88 -9.74
N GLN A 499 4.16 29.44 -10.77
CA GLN A 499 4.10 30.01 -12.09
C GLN A 499 3.25 29.11 -12.98
N LEU A 500 2.17 29.66 -13.53
CA LEU A 500 1.27 28.95 -14.42
C LEU A 500 1.60 29.26 -15.89
N ALA A 501 1.10 28.42 -16.79
CA ALA A 501 1.15 28.66 -18.22
C ALA A 501 0.47 30.01 -18.58
N PRO A 502 0.92 30.68 -19.65
CA PRO A 502 0.21 31.84 -20.18
C PRO A 502 -1.25 31.46 -20.50
N ASN A 503 -2.20 32.31 -20.08
CA ASN A 503 -3.65 32.11 -20.27
C ASN A 503 -4.29 30.99 -19.43
N SER A 504 -3.65 30.51 -18.36
CA SER A 504 -4.33 29.71 -17.34
C SER A 504 -5.44 30.53 -16.68
N ILE A 505 -6.70 30.20 -16.99
CA ILE A 505 -7.87 30.88 -16.41
C ILE A 505 -8.18 30.21 -15.07
N PRO A 506 -8.14 30.93 -13.93
CA PRO A 506 -8.64 30.40 -12.68
C PRO A 506 -10.14 30.13 -12.82
N ILE A 507 -10.60 28.93 -12.49
CA ILE A 507 -12.02 28.58 -12.55
C ILE A 507 -12.71 29.23 -11.34
N LEU A 508 -13.18 30.47 -11.51
CA LEU A 508 -13.77 31.27 -10.42
C LEU A 508 -15.14 30.75 -9.96
N ALA A 509 -15.83 29.91 -10.74
CA ALA A 509 -17.13 29.32 -10.39
C ALA A 509 -17.26 27.85 -10.86
N GLY A 510 -17.52 26.96 -9.93
CA GLY A 510 -17.71 25.51 -10.09
C GLY A 510 -18.03 24.89 -8.72
N ARG A 511 -18.66 23.71 -8.68
CA ARG A 511 -19.18 23.07 -7.45
C ARG A 511 -18.24 23.31 -6.26
N PRO A 512 -18.75 23.79 -5.11
CA PRO A 512 -17.93 23.91 -3.91
C PRO A 512 -17.24 22.56 -3.71
N VAL A 513 -15.92 22.61 -3.49
CA VAL A 513 -15.15 21.46 -3.03
C VAL A 513 -15.96 20.88 -1.88
N MET A 514 -16.32 19.58 -1.94
CA MET A 514 -16.98 18.93 -0.81
C MET A 514 -16.20 19.31 0.45
N ASP A 515 -16.93 19.80 1.45
CA ASP A 515 -16.41 20.29 2.71
C ASP A 515 -15.24 19.42 3.19
N ARG A 516 -14.02 19.95 3.08
CA ARG A 516 -12.76 19.27 3.42
C ARG A 516 -12.39 19.42 4.88
N THR A 517 -13.32 19.89 5.71
CA THR A 517 -13.11 19.83 7.14
C THR A 517 -12.84 18.36 7.47
N PRO A 518 -11.68 18.00 8.05
CA PRO A 518 -11.50 16.67 8.61
C PRO A 518 -12.70 16.45 9.51
N LEU A 519 -13.46 15.38 9.28
CA LEU A 519 -14.55 14.99 10.18
C LEU A 519 -13.98 15.08 11.59
N SER A 520 -14.41 16.11 12.33
CA SER A 520 -14.02 16.31 13.71
C SER A 520 -14.77 15.25 14.50
N ILE A 521 -14.24 14.04 14.51
CA ILE A 521 -14.74 12.98 15.37
C ILE A 521 -14.29 13.39 16.77
N ALA A 522 -15.26 13.67 17.64
CA ALA A 522 -14.99 13.86 19.05
C ALA A 522 -14.31 12.58 19.58
N LEU A 523 -13.01 12.67 19.84
CA LEU A 523 -12.30 11.62 20.55
C LEU A 523 -12.83 11.60 22.00
N PRO A 524 -13.15 10.43 22.55
CA PRO A 524 -13.50 10.35 23.96
C PRO A 524 -12.28 10.73 24.81
N ALA A 525 -12.34 11.92 25.41
CA ALA A 525 -11.44 12.33 26.47
C ALA A 525 -12.02 11.91 27.82
N ARG A 526 -11.16 11.46 28.72
CA ARG A 526 -11.53 11.02 30.06
C ARG A 526 -11.77 12.23 30.96
N ALA A 527 -13.03 12.50 31.30
CA ALA A 527 -13.40 13.44 32.37
C ALA A 527 -14.10 12.67 33.49
N GLY A 528 -13.31 12.11 34.42
CA GLY A 528 -13.83 11.39 35.58
C GLY A 528 -14.56 10.07 35.26
N ASN A 529 -15.37 9.60 36.20
CA ASN A 529 -15.94 8.24 36.23
C ASN A 529 -17.22 8.02 35.38
N CYS A 530 -17.55 8.91 34.45
CA CYS A 530 -18.68 8.73 33.52
C CYS A 530 -18.33 9.24 32.11
N TRP A 531 -18.88 8.57 31.09
CA TRP A 531 -18.73 8.94 29.68
C TRP A 531 -19.80 9.98 29.29
N THR A 532 -19.40 11.17 28.86
CA THR A 532 -20.31 12.16 28.25
C THR A 532 -19.67 12.84 27.04
N LEU A 533 -20.44 12.97 25.95
CA LEU A 533 -20.07 13.72 24.74
C LEU A 533 -20.09 15.21 25.06
N THR A 534 -18.99 15.92 24.80
CA THR A 534 -18.93 17.39 24.88
C THR A 534 -18.87 17.98 23.47
N GLU A 535 -19.87 18.78 23.10
CA GLU A 535 -19.84 19.59 21.89
C GLU A 535 -18.92 20.81 22.09
N PRO A 536 -18.11 21.20 21.09
CA PRO A 536 -17.31 22.41 21.18
C PRO A 536 -18.20 23.64 21.03
N SER A 537 -18.14 24.53 22.04
CA SER A 537 -18.83 25.82 22.03
C SER A 537 -18.38 26.66 20.83
N ARG A 538 -19.34 27.03 19.97
CA ARG A 538 -19.13 28.11 18.98
C ARG A 538 -18.92 29.42 19.74
N ARG A 539 -17.71 29.99 19.68
CA ARG A 539 -17.49 31.43 19.87
C ARG A 539 -16.92 32.01 18.58
N ARG A 540 -17.43 33.19 18.27
CA ARG A 540 -17.25 33.98 17.04
C ARG A 540 -15.80 34.32 16.75
#